data_AF-A0A534KV02-F1
#
_entry.id   AF-A0A534KV02-F1
#
_cell.length_a   1.000
_cell.length_b   1.000
_cell.length_c   1.000
_cell.angle_alpha   90.00
_cell.angle_beta   90.00
_cell.angle_gamma   90.00
#
_symmetry.space_group_name_H-M   'P 1'
#
loop_
_entity.id
_entity.type
_entity.pdbx_description
1 polymer ?
#
loop_
_entity_poly.entity_id
_entity_poly.type
_entity_poly.pdbx_seq_one_letter_code
_entity_poly.pdbx_strand_id
1 'polypeptide(L)'
;MTAERQKIRAAEWLYRWNLSSSIIGIVFTILTFMGVFTIVLGPIFTEKFGFTYLQTALLLFLFVLGVIIGFGVYLDKVIHFWSAQATVATTRNPYLVSALYQKELLSLVYIQVPVLKSLRALLEAQSMDE
;
A
#
# COMPACT_ATOMS: atom_id res chain seq x y z
N MET A 1 -5.72 0.35 32.72
CA MET A 1 -5.37 -0.58 31.61
C MET A 1 -3.94 -1.04 31.84
N THR A 2 -3.66 -2.34 31.81
CA THR A 2 -2.28 -2.86 31.93
C THR A 2 -1.44 -2.41 30.73
N ALA A 3 -0.15 -2.09 30.97
CA ALA A 3 0.78 -1.61 29.94
C ALA A 3 0.87 -2.57 28.72
N GLU A 4 0.66 -3.86 28.96
CA GLU A 4 0.64 -4.90 27.94
C GLU A 4 -0.56 -4.76 26.97
N ARG A 5 -1.76 -4.45 27.48
CA ARG A 5 -2.95 -4.17 26.64
C ARG A 5 -2.80 -2.90 25.82
N GLN A 6 -2.08 -1.90 26.34
CA GLN A 6 -1.79 -0.66 25.59
C GLN A 6 -0.81 -0.92 24.45
N LYS A 7 0.23 -1.73 24.68
CA LYS A 7 1.17 -2.16 23.62
C LYS A 7 0.47 -2.92 22.50
N ILE A 8 -0.43 -3.85 22.84
CA ILE A 8 -1.20 -4.62 21.86
C ILE A 8 -2.08 -3.69 21.00
N ARG A 9 -2.83 -2.77 21.64
CA ARG A 9 -3.65 -1.79 20.89
C ARG A 9 -2.83 -0.87 19.99
N ALA A 10 -1.66 -0.42 20.46
CA ALA A 10 -0.76 0.40 19.67
C ALA A 10 -0.24 -0.39 18.45
N ALA A 11 0.21 -1.62 18.65
CA ALA A 11 0.68 -2.49 17.56
C ALA A 11 -0.44 -2.76 16.53
N GLU A 12 -1.66 -3.03 16.98
CA GLU A 12 -2.81 -3.23 16.10
C GLU A 12 -3.13 -1.96 15.27
N TRP A 13 -3.11 -0.79 15.92
CA TRP A 13 -3.33 0.48 15.24
C TRP A 13 -2.25 0.76 14.20
N LEU A 14 -0.97 0.52 14.54
CA LEU A 14 0.16 0.70 13.63
C LEU A 14 0.10 -0.27 12.43
N TYR A 15 -0.32 -1.51 12.67
CA TYR A 15 -0.51 -2.49 11.60
C TYR A 15 -1.62 -2.06 10.63
N ARG A 16 -2.78 -1.60 11.16
CA ARG A 16 -3.88 -1.06 10.35
C ARG A 16 -3.48 0.20 9.58
N TRP A 17 -2.68 1.07 10.20
CA TRP A 17 -2.14 2.26 9.56
C TRP A 17 -1.21 1.89 8.41
N ASN A 18 -0.27 0.97 8.63
CA ASN A 18 0.67 0.52 7.61
C ASN A 18 -0.04 -0.15 6.42
N LEU A 19 -1.03 -1.01 6.68
CA LEU A 19 -1.87 -1.60 5.62
C LEU A 19 -2.61 -0.51 4.82
N SER A 20 -3.21 0.46 5.50
CA SER A 20 -3.90 1.58 4.84
C SER A 20 -2.94 2.41 3.97
N SER A 21 -1.76 2.76 4.48
CA SER A 21 -0.73 3.48 3.72
C SER A 21 -0.26 2.69 2.50
N SER A 22 -0.11 1.37 2.64
CA SER A 22 0.26 0.48 1.53
C SER A 22 -0.81 0.46 0.44
N ILE A 23 -2.09 0.37 0.81
CA ILE A 23 -3.21 0.41 -0.14
C ILE A 23 -3.25 1.77 -0.87
N ILE A 24 -3.13 2.87 -0.14
CA ILE A 24 -3.10 4.22 -0.72
C ILE A 24 -1.92 4.35 -1.70
N GLY A 25 -0.74 3.84 -1.34
CA GLY A 25 0.44 3.84 -2.21
C GLY A 25 0.22 3.04 -3.51
N ILE A 26 -0.46 1.90 -3.43
CA ILE A 26 -0.83 1.10 -4.61
C ILE A 26 -1.78 1.89 -5.51
N VAL A 27 -2.83 2.52 -4.95
CA VAL A 27 -3.79 3.32 -5.71
C VAL A 27 -3.09 4.48 -6.42
N PHE A 28 -2.25 5.23 -5.71
CA PHE A 28 -1.49 6.33 -6.31
C PHE A 28 -0.56 5.84 -7.42
N THR A 29 0.13 4.72 -7.21
CA THR A 29 1.02 4.14 -8.23
C THR A 29 0.25 3.77 -9.49
N ILE A 30 -0.93 3.16 -9.36
CA ILE A 30 -1.81 2.81 -10.49
C ILE A 30 -2.25 4.08 -11.23
N LEU A 31 -2.70 5.10 -10.50
CA LEU A 31 -3.14 6.37 -11.11
C LEU A 31 -1.99 7.10 -11.82
N THR A 32 -0.80 7.15 -11.22
CA THR A 32 0.39 7.71 -11.85
C THR A 32 0.77 6.94 -13.10
N PHE A 33 0.78 5.60 -13.03
CA PHE A 33 1.07 4.75 -14.19
C PHE A 33 0.06 5.00 -15.31
N MET A 34 -1.24 5.04 -15.00
CA MET A 34 -2.26 5.39 -15.97
C MET A 34 -2.02 6.76 -16.60
N GLY A 35 -1.76 7.79 -15.80
CA GLY A 35 -1.52 9.15 -16.30
C GLY A 35 -0.32 9.21 -17.25
N VAL A 36 0.82 8.67 -16.84
CA VAL A 36 2.05 8.65 -17.64
C VAL A 36 1.84 7.88 -18.94
N PHE A 37 1.29 6.67 -18.88
CA PHE A 37 1.10 5.84 -20.08
C PHE A 37 0.00 6.36 -21.00
N THR A 38 -1.01 7.04 -20.47
CA THR A 38 -2.03 7.72 -21.29
C THR A 38 -1.41 8.85 -22.09
N ILE A 39 -0.48 9.62 -21.51
CA ILE A 39 0.23 10.69 -22.23
C ILE A 39 1.19 10.12 -23.29
N VAL A 40 1.93 9.07 -22.93
CA VAL A 40 2.94 8.47 -23.82
C VAL A 40 2.32 7.68 -24.97
N LEU A 41 1.29 6.87 -24.70
CA LEU A 41 0.65 6.01 -25.69
C LEU A 41 -0.55 6.68 -26.37
N GLY A 42 -1.11 7.73 -25.78
CA GLY A 42 -2.25 8.47 -26.31
C GLY A 42 -2.13 8.84 -27.79
N PRO A 43 -1.02 9.47 -28.24
CA PRO A 43 -0.81 9.80 -29.65
C PRO A 43 -0.86 8.57 -30.56
N ILE A 44 -0.22 7.46 -30.16
CA ILE A 44 -0.17 6.22 -30.95
C ILE A 44 -1.57 5.61 -31.10
N PHE A 45 -2.34 5.57 -30.02
CA PHE A 45 -3.71 5.06 -30.06
C PHE A 45 -4.67 5.97 -30.84
N THR A 46 -4.46 7.29 -30.76
CA THR A 46 -5.22 8.26 -31.53
C THR A 46 -4.95 8.11 -33.02
N GLU A 47 -3.67 8.02 -33.42
CA GLU A 47 -3.28 7.92 -34.83
C GLU A 47 -3.69 6.59 -35.47
N LYS A 48 -3.54 5.46 -34.75
CA LYS A 48 -3.79 4.14 -35.33
C LYS A 48 -5.24 3.65 -35.20
N PHE A 49 -5.92 4.04 -34.14
CA PHE A 49 -7.25 3.51 -33.80
C PHE A 49 -8.31 4.61 -33.66
N GLY A 50 -7.95 5.88 -33.80
CA GLY A 50 -8.88 7.01 -33.66
C GLY A 50 -9.39 7.20 -32.22
N PHE A 51 -8.70 6.65 -31.22
CA PHE A 51 -9.14 6.72 -29.84
C PHE A 51 -8.87 8.08 -29.21
N THR A 52 -9.81 8.54 -28.39
CA THR A 52 -9.61 9.69 -27.51
C THR A 52 -8.68 9.33 -26.34
N TYR A 53 -8.04 10.33 -25.73
CA TYR A 53 -7.22 10.12 -24.52
C TYR A 53 -7.99 9.44 -23.39
N LEU A 54 -9.29 9.73 -23.23
CA LEU A 54 -10.14 9.07 -22.24
C LEU A 54 -10.33 7.57 -22.53
N GLN A 55 -10.56 7.21 -23.79
CA GLN A 55 -10.69 5.81 -24.21
C GLN A 55 -9.37 5.06 -24.02
N THR A 56 -8.24 5.67 -24.37
CA THR A 56 -6.90 5.11 -24.11
C THR A 56 -6.67 4.88 -22.63
N ALA A 57 -7.00 5.86 -21.77
CA ALA A 57 -6.86 5.73 -20.32
C ALA A 57 -7.72 4.59 -19.76
N LEU A 58 -8.96 4.46 -20.21
CA LEU A 58 -9.88 3.41 -19.75
C LEU A 58 -9.41 2.02 -20.19
N LEU A 59 -8.88 1.89 -21.41
CA LEU A 59 -8.32 0.64 -21.92
C LEU A 59 -7.06 0.24 -21.14
N LEU A 60 -6.17 1.19 -20.87
CA LEU A 60 -4.99 0.97 -20.02
C LEU A 60 -5.39 0.58 -18.60
N PHE A 61 -6.43 1.19 -18.03
CA PHE A 61 -6.96 0.81 -16.72
C PHE A 61 -7.44 -0.63 -16.69
N LEU A 62 -8.28 -1.03 -17.65
CA LEU A 62 -8.79 -2.40 -17.73
C LEU A 62 -7.65 -3.41 -17.95
N PHE A 63 -6.65 -3.06 -18.74
CA PHE A 63 -5.47 -3.89 -18.95
C PHE A 63 -4.68 -4.08 -17.63
N VAL A 64 -4.35 -3.00 -16.93
CA VAL A 64 -3.65 -3.05 -15.64
C VAL A 64 -4.44 -3.86 -14.62
N LEU A 65 -5.76 -3.66 -14.56
CA LEU A 65 -6.65 -4.39 -13.65
C LEU A 65 -6.67 -5.89 -13.97
N GLY A 66 -6.70 -6.24 -15.26
CA GLY A 66 -6.57 -7.62 -15.74
C GLY A 66 -5.23 -8.26 -15.38
N VAL A 67 -4.12 -7.51 -15.51
CA VAL A 67 -2.78 -7.99 -15.11
C VAL A 67 -2.71 -8.21 -13.60
N ILE A 68 -3.21 -7.28 -12.78
CA ILE A 68 -3.20 -7.40 -11.32
C ILE A 68 -4.02 -8.61 -10.86
N ILE A 69 -5.25 -8.75 -11.37
CA ILE A 69 -6.11 -9.89 -11.04
C ILE A 69 -5.48 -11.19 -11.54
N GLY A 70 -4.97 -11.21 -12.77
CA GLY A 70 -4.34 -12.38 -13.37
C GLY A 70 -3.12 -12.85 -12.56
N PHE A 71 -2.24 -11.92 -12.19
CA PHE A 71 -1.11 -12.22 -11.29
C PHE A 71 -1.58 -12.68 -9.91
N GLY A 72 -2.60 -12.04 -9.34
CA GLY A 72 -3.16 -12.43 -8.05
C GLY A 72 -3.68 -13.87 -8.04
N VAL A 73 -4.47 -14.23 -9.07
CA VAL A 73 -5.01 -15.59 -9.25
C VAL A 73 -3.89 -16.59 -9.52
N TYR A 74 -2.89 -16.23 -10.33
CA TYR A 74 -1.75 -17.09 -10.62
C TYR A 74 -0.90 -17.37 -9.37
N LEU A 75 -0.58 -16.32 -8.61
CA LEU A 75 0.17 -16.44 -7.35
C LEU A 75 -0.57 -17.30 -6.32
N ASP A 76 -1.89 -17.16 -6.26
CA ASP A 76 -2.73 -17.95 -5.37
C ASP A 76 -2.85 -19.41 -5.79
N LYS A 77 -3.27 -19.68 -7.03
CA LYS A 77 -3.62 -21.03 -7.47
C LYS A 77 -2.44 -21.87 -7.94
N VAL A 78 -1.42 -21.27 -8.53
CA VAL A 78 -0.29 -22.01 -9.10
C VAL A 78 0.86 -22.06 -8.10
N ILE A 79 1.28 -20.89 -7.63
CA ILE A 79 2.43 -20.77 -6.74
C ILE A 79 2.06 -21.08 -5.28
N HIS A 80 0.76 -21.10 -4.94
CA HIS A 80 0.28 -21.24 -3.55
C HIS A 80 0.95 -20.23 -2.61
N PHE A 81 1.28 -19.06 -3.16
CA PHE A 81 2.15 -18.07 -2.52
C PHE A 81 1.58 -17.60 -1.19
N TRP A 82 0.26 -17.41 -1.11
CA TRP A 82 -0.43 -17.00 0.10
C TRP A 82 -0.37 -18.06 1.19
N SER A 83 -0.44 -19.35 0.86
CA SER A 83 -0.29 -20.42 1.84
C SER A 83 1.14 -20.47 2.40
N ALA A 84 2.15 -20.28 1.55
CA ALA A 84 3.55 -20.24 1.94
C ALA A 84 3.85 -19.00 2.79
N GLN A 85 3.35 -17.82 2.40
CA GLN A 85 3.46 -16.61 3.20
C GLN A 85 2.69 -16.69 4.51
N ALA A 86 1.47 -17.22 4.52
CA ALA A 86 0.69 -17.42 5.73
C ALA A 86 1.41 -18.38 6.69
N THR A 87 1.99 -19.46 6.18
CA THR A 87 2.78 -20.41 6.99
C THR A 87 4.03 -19.74 7.56
N VAL A 88 4.77 -18.97 6.75
CA VAL A 88 5.95 -18.23 7.22
C VAL A 88 5.56 -17.17 8.26
N ALA A 89 4.47 -16.43 8.03
CA ALA A 89 3.96 -15.44 8.95
C ALA A 89 3.43 -16.05 10.25
N THR A 90 2.76 -17.21 10.22
CA THR A 90 2.04 -17.76 11.39
C THR A 90 2.81 -18.82 12.17
N THR A 91 3.59 -19.69 11.51
CA THR A 91 4.23 -20.86 12.16
C THR A 91 5.75 -20.79 12.22
N ARG A 92 6.41 -20.10 11.28
CA ARG A 92 7.88 -19.88 11.30
C ARG A 92 8.31 -18.53 11.84
N ASN A 93 7.38 -17.72 12.32
CA ASN A 93 7.69 -16.44 12.94
C ASN A 93 7.42 -16.50 14.45
N PRO A 94 8.39 -16.93 15.29
CA PRO A 94 8.28 -16.89 16.75
C PRO A 94 7.89 -15.51 17.31
N TYR A 95 8.05 -14.48 16.50
CA TYR A 95 8.08 -13.08 16.86
C TYR A 95 6.77 -12.34 16.58
N LEU A 96 5.86 -12.90 15.77
CA LEU A 96 4.49 -12.38 15.66
C LEU A 96 3.67 -12.58 16.94
N VAL A 97 4.12 -13.48 17.83
CA VAL A 97 3.47 -13.75 19.13
C VAL A 97 4.25 -13.16 20.31
N SER A 98 5.57 -12.90 20.18
CA SER A 98 6.43 -12.57 21.34
C SER A 98 7.33 -11.32 21.23
N ALA A 99 7.75 -10.82 20.05
CA ALA A 99 8.59 -9.62 19.94
C ALA A 99 8.54 -8.95 18.55
N LEU A 100 8.52 -7.62 18.47
CA LEU A 100 8.62 -6.89 17.19
C LEU A 100 9.98 -7.14 16.49
N TYR A 101 9.96 -7.35 15.17
CA TYR A 101 11.19 -7.51 14.38
C TYR A 101 12.05 -6.23 14.50
N GLN A 102 13.38 -6.35 14.58
CA GLN A 102 14.26 -5.20 14.77
C GLN A 102 14.09 -4.15 13.66
N LYS A 103 13.94 -4.58 12.40
CA LYS A 103 13.53 -3.72 11.27
C LYS A 103 12.19 -3.00 11.46
N GLU A 104 11.20 -3.63 12.10
CA GLU A 104 9.88 -3.04 12.33
C GLU A 104 9.93 -2.05 13.47
N LEU A 105 10.66 -2.36 14.55
CA LEU A 105 10.96 -1.41 15.62
C LEU A 105 11.74 -0.20 15.07
N LEU A 106 12.75 -0.43 14.25
CA LEU A 106 13.53 0.63 13.61
C LEU A 106 12.67 1.44 12.64
N SER A 107 11.83 0.80 11.81
CA SER A 107 10.88 1.49 10.93
C SER A 107 9.88 2.33 11.74
N LEU A 108 9.43 1.82 12.88
CA LEU A 108 8.59 2.57 13.81
C LEU A 108 9.30 3.81 14.34
N VAL A 109 10.51 3.64 14.87
CA VAL A 109 11.27 4.72 15.51
C VAL A 109 11.73 5.78 14.49
N TYR A 110 12.17 5.36 13.31
CA TYR A 110 12.84 6.25 12.35
C TYR A 110 11.95 6.72 11.20
N ILE A 111 10.82 6.07 10.94
CA ILE A 111 9.91 6.45 9.86
C ILE A 111 8.56 6.87 10.43
N GLN A 112 7.88 5.96 11.15
CA GLN A 112 6.49 6.23 11.56
C GLN A 112 6.37 7.28 12.67
N VAL A 113 7.21 7.21 13.71
CA VAL A 113 7.18 8.19 14.82
C VAL A 113 7.49 9.62 14.34
N PRO A 114 8.53 9.87 13.52
CA PRO A 114 8.77 11.19 12.94
C PRO A 114 7.58 11.68 12.12
N VAL A 115 7.02 10.85 11.24
CA VAL A 115 5.84 11.23 10.43
C VAL A 115 4.66 11.63 11.32
N LEU A 116 4.38 10.87 12.38
CA LEU A 116 3.30 11.20 13.31
C LEU A 116 3.57 12.48 14.11
N LYS A 117 4.83 12.73 14.49
CA LYS A 117 5.24 13.99 15.14
C LYS A 117 5.08 15.17 14.19
N SER A 118 5.47 15.04 12.92
CA SER A 118 5.29 16.06 11.89
C SER A 118 3.82 16.36 11.66
N LEU A 119 2.98 15.32 11.59
CA LEU A 119 1.55 15.44 11.36
C LEU A 119 0.85 16.10 12.56
N ARG A 120 1.25 15.74 13.79
CA ARG A 120 0.83 16.44 15.00
C ARG A 120 1.23 17.92 14.99
N ALA A 121 2.48 18.23 14.65
CA ALA A 121 2.96 19.61 14.57
C ALA A 121 2.21 20.43 13.51
N LEU A 122 1.86 19.82 12.37
CA LEU A 122 1.04 20.46 11.34
C LEU A 122 -0.39 20.75 11.83
N LEU A 123 -0.99 19.82 12.57
CA LEU A 123 -2.32 20.01 13.16
C LEU A 123 -2.32 21.05 14.29
N GLU A 124 -1.30 21.06 15.14
CA GLU A 124 -1.12 22.07 16.20
C GLU A 124 -0.77 23.46 15.62
N ALA A 125 -0.04 23.51 14.50
CA ALA A 125 0.20 24.76 13.78
C ALA A 125 -1.07 25.29 13.08
N GLN A 126 -2.00 24.41 12.70
CA GLN A 126 -3.31 24.80 12.19
C GLN A 126 -4.29 25.27 13.26
N SER A 127 -4.09 24.94 14.54
CA SER A 127 -5.01 25.29 15.63
C SER A 127 -4.84 26.72 16.18
N MET A 128 -4.38 27.68 15.36
CA MET A 128 -4.16 29.07 15.78
C MET A 128 -4.86 30.12 14.91
N ASP A 129 -5.80 29.73 14.04
CA ASP A 129 -6.71 30.66 13.37
C ASP A 129 -8.17 30.23 13.62
N GLU A 130 -8.64 30.43 14.85
CA GLU A 130 -10.04 30.76 15.16
C GLU A 130 -10.08 32.18 15.75
#